data_AF-A0A7V9F9E9-F1
#
_entry.id   AF-A0A7V9F9E9-F1
#
_cell.length_a   1.000
_cell.length_b   1.000
_cell.length_c   1.000
_cell.angle_alpha   90.00
_cell.angle_beta   90.00
_cell.angle_gamma   90.00
#
_symmetry.space_group_name_H-M   'P 1'
#
loop_
_entity.id
_entity.type
_entity.pdbx_description
1 polymer ?
#
loop_
_entity_poly.entity_id
_entity_poly.type
_entity_poly.pdbx_seq_one_letter_code
_entity_poly.pdbx_strand_id
1 'polypeptide(L)'
;MRFWQRRHENGEQGAEQAPVEPQRAETWAALFPGDSSLRAYQSRFQAHTPLSWELVESGQGNLLRMLVNRVPADIGVPVVLGLSVLYRAHSKADQASESLLATMTREVEPGRSRTMLVCLATAWQAAEGTVFDGRTARIQSEMLRTLRRLSTADLSPTERDALRFLREQLEDAV
;
A
#
# COMPACT_ATOMS: atom_id res chain seq x y z
N MET A 1 -10.80 22.30 -8.48
CA MET A 1 -12.21 21.98 -8.13
C MET A 1 -12.49 20.54 -8.56
N ARG A 2 -12.03 19.55 -7.77
CA ARG A 2 -12.75 18.74 -6.77
C ARG A 2 -13.79 17.78 -7.37
N PHE A 3 -13.27 16.66 -7.91
CA PHE A 3 -13.95 15.40 -8.26
C PHE A 3 -15.02 14.95 -7.23
N TRP A 4 -14.84 15.31 -5.96
CA TRP A 4 -15.77 15.05 -4.86
C TRP A 4 -17.16 15.67 -5.01
N GLN A 5 -17.31 16.80 -5.71
CA GLN A 5 -18.58 17.55 -5.73
C GLN A 5 -19.58 17.00 -6.76
N ARG A 6 -19.11 16.32 -7.81
CA ARG A 6 -19.96 15.74 -8.86
C ARG A 6 -20.55 14.36 -8.49
N ARG A 7 -20.03 13.73 -7.43
CA ARG A 7 -20.45 12.38 -7.00
C ARG A 7 -21.78 12.39 -6.22
N HIS A 8 -22.20 13.54 -5.69
CA HIS A 8 -23.45 13.67 -4.94
C HIS A 8 -24.69 13.88 -5.82
N GLU A 9 -24.54 14.25 -7.10
CA GLU A 9 -25.68 14.64 -7.94
C GLU A 9 -26.22 13.52 -8.85
N ASN A 10 -25.48 12.42 -9.08
CA ASN A 10 -25.82 11.43 -10.13
C ASN A 10 -25.91 9.97 -9.64
N GLY A 11 -26.11 9.70 -8.35
CA GLY A 11 -25.92 8.37 -7.75
C GLY A 11 -27.18 7.56 -7.41
N GLU A 12 -28.39 8.07 -7.60
CA GLU A 12 -29.63 7.33 -7.34
C GLU A 12 -30.15 6.70 -8.64
N GLN A 13 -29.62 5.53 -9.02
CA GLN A 13 -30.30 4.45 -9.78
C GLN A 13 -29.27 3.44 -10.33
N GLY A 14 -29.08 2.34 -9.60
CA GLY A 14 -28.20 1.23 -10.00
C GLY A 14 -27.59 0.52 -8.79
N ALA A 15 -28.44 -0.06 -7.94
CA ALA A 15 -28.01 -0.80 -6.76
C ALA A 15 -27.41 -2.16 -7.16
N GLU A 16 -26.10 -2.18 -7.38
CA GLU A 16 -25.28 -3.38 -7.28
C GLU A 16 -24.32 -3.16 -6.10
N GLN A 17 -24.57 -3.91 -5.04
CA GLN A 17 -24.19 -3.61 -3.67
C GLN A 17 -22.67 -3.59 -3.50
N ALA A 18 -22.10 -2.40 -3.31
CA ALA A 18 -20.78 -2.28 -2.72
C ALA A 18 -20.75 -3.10 -1.41
N PRO A 19 -19.75 -3.97 -1.19
CA PRO A 19 -19.69 -4.77 0.04
C PRO A 19 -19.74 -3.82 1.23
N VAL A 20 -20.70 -4.08 2.11
CA VAL A 20 -20.95 -3.36 3.36
C VAL A 20 -19.63 -3.39 4.15
N GLU A 21 -19.05 -2.23 4.50
CA GLU A 21 -17.80 -2.06 5.27
C GLU A 21 -17.41 -3.21 6.25
N PRO A 22 -18.31 -3.75 7.09
CA PRO A 22 -18.08 -4.97 7.90
C PRO A 22 -17.59 -6.20 7.12
N GLN A 23 -18.19 -6.53 5.98
CA GLN A 23 -17.79 -7.68 5.15
C GLN A 23 -16.38 -7.50 4.56
N ARG A 24 -16.04 -6.25 4.20
CA ARG A 24 -14.68 -5.90 3.75
C ARG A 24 -13.68 -6.07 4.90
N ALA A 25 -14.04 -5.61 6.12
CA ALA A 25 -13.19 -5.75 7.30
C ALA A 25 -12.96 -7.22 7.70
N GLU A 26 -13.99 -8.06 7.64
CA GLU A 26 -13.87 -9.51 7.88
C GLU A 26 -12.97 -10.18 6.84
N THR A 27 -13.20 -9.88 5.56
CA THR A 27 -12.36 -10.40 4.46
C THR A 27 -10.91 -9.96 4.62
N TRP A 28 -10.69 -8.71 5.03
CA TRP A 28 -9.36 -8.18 5.31
C TRP A 28 -8.67 -8.95 6.44
N ALA A 29 -9.36 -9.14 7.58
CA ALA A 29 -8.81 -9.88 8.71
C ALA A 29 -8.45 -11.33 8.34
N ALA A 30 -9.29 -11.99 7.54
CA ALA A 30 -9.03 -13.35 7.05
C ALA A 30 -7.82 -13.43 6.11
N LEU A 31 -7.57 -12.39 5.32
CA LEU A 31 -6.47 -12.33 4.35
C LEU A 31 -5.11 -12.01 4.97
N PHE A 32 -5.11 -11.43 6.17
CA PHE A 32 -3.93 -10.97 6.89
C PHE A 32 -3.77 -11.64 8.25
N PRO A 33 -3.63 -12.98 8.32
CA PRO A 33 -3.37 -13.67 9.57
C PRO A 33 -1.96 -13.33 10.07
N GLY A 34 -1.82 -12.96 11.34
CA GLY A 34 -0.51 -12.69 11.96
C GLY A 34 -0.55 -11.58 13.01
N ASP A 35 0.58 -11.36 13.68
CA ASP A 35 0.71 -10.32 14.69
C ASP A 35 0.87 -8.94 14.02
N SER A 36 -0.19 -8.13 14.14
CA SER A 36 -0.26 -6.76 13.62
C SER A 36 -0.12 -5.71 14.73
N SER A 37 0.21 -6.12 15.96
CA SER A 37 0.31 -5.22 17.10
C SER A 37 1.44 -4.20 16.94
N LEU A 38 1.29 -3.04 17.59
CA LEU A 38 2.35 -2.03 17.64
C LEU A 38 3.69 -2.60 18.11
N ARG A 39 3.66 -3.50 19.11
CA ARG A 39 4.86 -4.17 19.64
C ARG A 39 5.56 -5.03 18.58
N ALA A 40 4.78 -5.73 17.74
CA ALA A 40 5.34 -6.50 16.63
C ALA A 40 5.99 -5.59 15.60
N TYR A 41 5.37 -4.45 15.26
CA TYR A 41 5.96 -3.45 14.39
C TYR A 41 7.27 -2.89 14.97
N GLN A 42 7.29 -2.51 16.24
CA GLN A 42 8.48 -2.03 16.95
C GLN A 42 9.63 -3.03 16.86
N SER A 43 9.37 -4.28 17.25
CA SER A 43 10.35 -5.37 17.21
C SER A 43 10.87 -5.61 15.78
N ARG A 44 9.96 -5.61 14.80
CA ARG A 44 10.31 -5.87 13.40
C ARG A 44 11.10 -4.74 12.76
N PHE A 45 10.80 -3.48 13.05
CA PHE A 45 11.61 -2.35 12.58
C PHE A 45 13.02 -2.39 13.15
N GLN A 46 13.17 -2.66 14.44
CA GLN A 46 14.48 -2.76 15.10
C GLN A 46 15.37 -3.86 14.50
N ALA A 47 14.78 -4.89 13.87
CA ALA A 47 15.52 -5.92 13.16
C ALA A 47 16.11 -5.45 11.81
N HIS A 48 15.56 -4.38 11.21
CA HIS A 48 15.93 -3.92 9.86
C HIS A 48 16.60 -2.54 9.84
N THR A 49 16.47 -1.76 10.90
CA THR A 49 17.06 -0.42 10.99
C THR A 49 17.65 -0.15 12.38
N PRO A 50 18.80 0.54 12.47
CA PRO A 50 19.36 0.98 13.74
C PRO A 50 18.62 2.20 14.33
N LEU A 51 17.60 2.74 13.65
CA LEU A 51 16.84 3.89 14.11
C LEU A 51 16.00 3.55 15.35
N SER A 52 15.89 4.51 16.27
CA SER A 52 14.98 4.38 17.41
C SER A 52 13.52 4.39 16.92
N TRP A 53 12.63 3.78 17.71
CA TRP A 53 11.21 3.73 17.36
C TRP A 53 10.60 5.12 17.26
N GLU A 54 11.00 6.04 18.12
CA GLU A 54 10.49 7.42 18.15
C GLU A 54 10.78 8.16 16.84
N LEU A 55 11.96 7.94 16.25
CA LEU A 55 12.32 8.51 14.95
C LEU A 55 11.51 7.89 13.81
N VAL A 56 11.30 6.57 13.85
CA VAL A 56 10.46 5.85 12.88
C VAL A 56 9.01 6.35 12.96
N GLU A 57 8.46 6.48 14.16
CA GLU A 57 7.09 6.94 14.39
C GLU A 57 6.91 8.40 13.96
N SER A 58 7.89 9.27 14.25
CA SER A 58 7.87 10.67 13.80
C SER A 58 7.91 10.81 12.28
N GLY A 59 8.67 9.96 11.59
CA GLY A 59 8.82 10.04 10.13
C GLY A 59 7.72 9.29 9.36
N GLN A 60 7.22 8.18 9.90
CA GLN A 60 6.33 7.24 9.19
C GLN A 60 4.95 7.09 9.83
N GLY A 61 4.61 7.95 10.79
CA GLY A 61 3.39 7.82 11.61
C GLY A 61 2.10 7.68 10.82
N ASN A 62 1.95 8.36 9.68
CA ASN A 62 0.76 8.24 8.83
C ASN A 62 0.65 6.83 8.21
N LEU A 63 1.75 6.29 7.69
CA LEU A 63 1.78 4.93 7.13
C LEU A 63 1.53 3.88 8.23
N LEU A 64 2.15 4.05 9.40
CA LEU A 64 1.98 3.17 10.55
C LEU A 64 0.53 3.15 11.03
N ARG A 65 -0.15 4.30 11.12
CA ARG A 65 -1.60 4.36 11.48
C ARG A 65 -2.50 3.64 10.47
N MET A 66 -2.06 3.49 9.22
CA MET A 66 -2.82 2.73 8.23
C MET A 66 -2.65 1.21 8.38
N LEU A 67 -1.50 0.75 8.87
CA LEU A 67 -1.10 -0.66 8.86
C LEU A 67 -1.18 -1.36 10.22
N VAL A 68 -0.83 -0.67 11.30
CA VAL A 68 -0.85 -1.23 12.66
C VAL A 68 -2.27 -1.68 13.01
N ASN A 69 -2.38 -2.85 13.63
CA ASN A 69 -3.61 -3.57 13.93
C ASN A 69 -4.44 -3.99 12.70
N ARG A 70 -3.91 -3.87 11.48
CA ARG A 70 -4.60 -4.26 10.23
C ARG A 70 -3.79 -5.18 9.34
N VAL A 71 -2.47 -5.02 9.32
CA VAL A 71 -1.55 -5.82 8.51
C VAL A 71 -0.46 -6.38 9.44
N PRO A 72 -0.16 -7.68 9.38
CA PRO A 72 0.93 -8.31 10.11
C PRO A 72 2.26 -7.57 9.94
N ALA A 73 3.03 -7.44 11.01
CA ALA A 73 4.26 -6.66 11.02
C ALA A 73 5.32 -7.19 10.05
N ASP A 74 5.34 -8.49 9.77
CA ASP A 74 6.22 -9.15 8.80
C ASP A 74 5.94 -8.73 7.34
N ILE A 75 4.74 -8.20 7.05
CA ILE A 75 4.38 -7.58 5.77
C ILE A 75 4.48 -6.05 5.87
N GLY A 76 3.86 -5.47 6.90
CA GLY A 76 3.70 -4.01 7.01
C GLY A 76 5.01 -3.25 7.18
N VAL A 77 5.98 -3.78 7.94
CA VAL A 77 7.29 -3.13 8.09
C VAL A 77 8.04 -3.07 6.75
N PRO A 78 8.22 -4.20 6.02
CA PRO A 78 8.72 -4.17 4.65
C PRO A 78 7.98 -3.21 3.71
N VAL A 79 6.65 -3.09 3.83
CA VAL A 79 5.86 -2.15 3.03
C VAL A 79 6.29 -0.71 3.29
N VAL A 80 6.38 -0.29 4.56
CA VAL A 80 6.80 1.07 4.93
C VAL A 80 8.21 1.37 4.42
N LEU A 81 9.13 0.43 4.59
CA LEU A 81 10.51 0.58 4.12
C LEU A 81 10.59 0.59 2.59
N GLY A 82 9.79 -0.22 1.90
CA GLY A 82 9.65 -0.23 0.45
C GLY A 82 9.15 1.10 -0.11
N LEU A 83 8.11 1.67 0.49
CA LEU A 83 7.59 3.00 0.10
C LEU A 83 8.62 4.11 0.33
N SER A 84 9.32 4.06 1.46
CA SER A 84 10.39 5.01 1.78
C SER A 84 11.52 4.99 0.75
N VAL A 85 11.87 3.80 0.23
CA VAL A 85 12.86 3.64 -0.85
C VAL A 85 12.30 4.10 -2.20
N LEU A 86 11.05 3.76 -2.51
CA LEU A 86 10.40 4.12 -3.77
C LEU A 86 10.35 5.64 -3.97
N TYR A 87 9.91 6.38 -2.95
CA TYR A 87 9.67 7.81 -3.07
C TYR A 87 10.79 8.69 -2.52
N ARG A 88 11.99 8.13 -2.27
CA ARG A 88 13.11 8.85 -1.63
C ARG A 88 13.49 10.16 -2.33
N ALA A 89 13.36 10.22 -3.67
CA ALA A 89 13.72 11.36 -4.50
C ALA A 89 12.51 12.23 -4.87
N HIS A 90 11.31 11.83 -4.46
CA HIS A 90 10.08 12.52 -4.81
C HIS A 90 9.91 13.77 -3.94
N SER A 91 9.60 14.92 -4.58
CA SER A 91 9.43 16.22 -3.90
C SER A 91 8.35 16.23 -2.81
N LYS A 92 7.45 15.25 -2.84
CA LYS A 92 6.35 15.04 -1.89
C LYS A 92 6.30 13.59 -1.41
N ALA A 93 7.42 13.04 -0.98
CA ALA A 93 7.57 11.62 -0.66
C ALA A 93 6.50 11.07 0.30
N ASP A 94 6.22 11.80 1.38
CA ASP A 94 5.22 11.38 2.38
C ASP A 94 3.81 11.32 1.80
N GLN A 95 3.42 12.36 1.05
CA GLN A 95 2.09 12.45 0.42
C GLN A 95 1.91 11.38 -0.65
N ALA A 96 2.95 11.11 -1.45
CA ALA A 96 2.91 10.08 -2.49
C ALA A 96 2.82 8.66 -1.87
N SER A 97 3.63 8.39 -0.84
CA SER A 97 3.58 7.12 -0.10
C SER A 97 2.23 6.90 0.57
N GLU A 98 1.69 7.94 1.22
CA GLU A 98 0.39 7.90 1.87
C GLU A 98 -0.74 7.68 0.87
N SER A 99 -0.73 8.40 -0.25
CA SER A 99 -1.75 8.26 -1.30
C SER A 99 -1.72 6.87 -1.91
N LEU A 100 -0.54 6.35 -2.25
CA LEU A 100 -0.38 5.00 -2.79
C LEU A 100 -0.93 3.96 -1.81
N LEU A 101 -0.55 4.03 -0.53
CA LEU A 101 -1.00 3.07 0.48
C LEU A 101 -2.49 3.18 0.79
N ALA A 102 -3.04 4.39 0.81
CA ALA A 102 -4.47 4.63 0.99
C ALA A 102 -5.27 4.00 -0.16
N THR A 103 -4.86 4.21 -1.41
CA THR A 103 -5.52 3.57 -2.57
C THR A 103 -5.43 2.05 -2.49
N MET A 104 -4.25 1.49 -2.19
CA MET A 104 -4.10 0.03 -2.03
C MET A 104 -5.02 -0.54 -0.95
N THR A 105 -5.21 0.16 0.17
CA THR A 105 -5.94 -0.37 1.33
C THR A 105 -7.45 -0.08 1.29
N ARG A 106 -7.88 0.97 0.60
CA ARG A 106 -9.28 1.44 0.63
C ARG A 106 -10.03 1.25 -0.68
N GLU A 107 -9.36 1.38 -1.82
CA GLU A 107 -10.03 1.46 -3.12
C GLU A 107 -9.89 0.18 -3.96
N VAL A 108 -8.96 -0.70 -3.58
CA VAL A 108 -8.74 -1.98 -4.24
C VAL A 108 -9.40 -3.12 -3.44
N GLU A 109 -9.89 -4.17 -4.11
CA GLU A 109 -10.48 -5.32 -3.42
C GLU A 109 -9.46 -5.99 -2.48
N PRO A 110 -9.84 -6.45 -1.28
CA PRO A 110 -8.90 -6.91 -0.25
C PRO A 110 -7.91 -7.98 -0.73
N GLY A 111 -8.36 -8.91 -1.58
CA GLY A 111 -7.49 -9.96 -2.15
C GLY A 111 -6.38 -9.39 -3.05
N ARG A 112 -6.70 -8.36 -3.84
CA ARG A 112 -5.72 -7.67 -4.70
C ARG A 112 -4.85 -6.72 -3.88
N SER A 113 -5.41 -6.05 -2.87
CA SER A 113 -4.66 -5.28 -1.88
C SER A 113 -3.59 -6.13 -1.21
N ARG A 114 -3.95 -7.33 -0.74
CA ARG A 114 -3.01 -8.31 -0.20
C ARG A 114 -1.91 -8.65 -1.17
N THR A 115 -2.27 -8.93 -2.43
CA THR A 115 -1.29 -9.26 -3.46
C THR A 115 -0.28 -8.13 -3.67
N MET A 116 -0.72 -6.87 -3.69
CA MET A 116 0.17 -5.71 -3.83
C MET A 116 1.05 -5.50 -2.59
N LEU A 117 0.49 -5.58 -1.39
CA LEU A 117 1.23 -5.40 -0.13
C LEU A 117 2.28 -6.50 0.06
N VAL A 118 1.94 -7.76 -0.24
CA VAL A 118 2.89 -8.87 -0.22
C VAL A 118 3.95 -8.69 -1.31
N CYS A 119 3.58 -8.28 -2.52
CA CYS A 119 4.55 -8.01 -3.58
C CYS A 119 5.56 -6.93 -3.18
N LEU A 120 5.09 -5.82 -2.60
CA LEU A 120 5.96 -4.75 -2.13
C LEU A 120 6.88 -5.22 -1.00
N ALA A 121 6.34 -5.97 -0.03
CA ALA A 121 7.13 -6.54 1.05
C ALA A 121 8.23 -7.47 0.53
N THR A 122 7.88 -8.40 -0.36
CA THR A 122 8.83 -9.34 -0.98
C THR A 122 9.86 -8.62 -1.85
N ALA A 123 9.45 -7.61 -2.61
CA ALA A 123 10.35 -6.83 -3.45
C ALA A 123 11.37 -6.05 -2.61
N TRP A 124 10.94 -5.47 -1.49
CA TRP A 124 11.83 -4.81 -0.55
C TRP A 124 12.83 -5.81 0.08
N GLN A 125 12.36 -6.96 0.57
CA GLN A 125 13.24 -8.01 1.13
C GLN A 125 14.27 -8.49 0.11
N ALA A 126 13.85 -8.73 -1.13
CA ALA A 126 14.75 -9.14 -2.22
C ALA A 126 15.76 -8.05 -2.60
N ALA A 127 15.49 -6.78 -2.28
CA ALA A 127 16.35 -5.65 -2.54
C ALA A 127 17.28 -5.30 -1.36
N GLU A 128 17.11 -5.89 -0.17
CA GLU A 128 17.84 -5.57 1.06
C GLU A 128 19.36 -5.72 0.91
N GLY A 129 19.82 -6.67 0.08
CA GLY A 129 21.25 -6.88 -0.25
C GLY A 129 21.75 -6.18 -1.52
N THR A 130 20.89 -5.45 -2.24
CA THR A 130 21.26 -4.76 -3.49
C THR A 130 21.86 -3.38 -3.18
N VAL A 131 22.77 -2.88 -4.04
CA VAL A 131 23.28 -1.50 -3.97
C VAL A 131 22.10 -0.52 -3.98
N PHE A 132 22.20 0.52 -3.15
CA PHE A 132 21.08 1.39 -2.78
C PHE A 132 20.34 2.02 -3.99
N ASP A 133 21.05 2.34 -5.07
CA ASP A 133 20.48 2.92 -6.29
C ASP A 133 19.70 1.92 -7.15
N GLY A 134 20.02 0.62 -7.05
CA GLY A 134 19.27 -0.44 -7.75
C GLY A 134 17.97 -0.86 -7.06
N ARG A 135 17.77 -0.47 -5.78
CA ARG A 135 16.62 -0.90 -4.99
C ARG A 135 15.32 -0.31 -5.51
N THR A 136 15.29 0.99 -5.79
CA THR A 136 14.11 1.70 -6.29
C THR A 136 13.62 1.08 -7.59
N ALA A 137 14.50 0.95 -8.60
CA ALA A 137 14.15 0.37 -9.89
C ALA A 137 13.65 -1.09 -9.78
N ARG A 138 14.24 -1.89 -8.88
CA ARG A 138 13.82 -3.28 -8.67
C ARG A 138 12.43 -3.36 -8.05
N ILE A 139 12.17 -2.59 -6.99
CA ILE A 139 10.86 -2.56 -6.34
C ILE A 139 9.79 -2.04 -7.32
N GLN A 140 10.09 -0.95 -8.02
CA GLN A 140 9.20 -0.37 -9.03
C GLN A 140 8.86 -1.38 -10.13
N SER A 141 9.86 -2.07 -10.70
CA SER A 141 9.64 -3.08 -11.74
C SER A 141 8.73 -4.21 -11.27
N GLU A 142 8.95 -4.76 -10.07
CA GLU A 142 8.10 -5.83 -9.54
C GLU A 142 6.65 -5.36 -9.29
N MET A 143 6.49 -4.16 -8.74
CA MET A 143 5.16 -3.57 -8.53
C MET A 143 4.43 -3.32 -9.86
N LEU A 144 5.09 -2.77 -10.88
CA LEU A 144 4.51 -2.55 -12.21
C LEU A 144 4.18 -3.86 -12.92
N ARG A 145 4.96 -4.93 -12.72
CA ARG A 145 4.59 -6.27 -13.23
C ARG A 145 3.35 -6.80 -12.53
N THR A 146 3.26 -6.66 -11.22
CA THR A 146 2.09 -7.10 -10.45
C THR A 146 0.84 -6.32 -10.84
N LEU A 147 0.91 -4.99 -10.96
CA LEU A 147 -0.23 -4.18 -11.41
C LEU A 147 -0.69 -4.55 -12.82
N ARG A 148 0.24 -4.81 -13.75
CA ARG A 148 -0.12 -5.30 -15.09
C ARG A 148 -0.88 -6.62 -15.05
N ARG A 149 -0.47 -7.56 -14.20
CA ARG A 149 -1.18 -8.85 -14.01
C ARG A 149 -2.55 -8.66 -13.36
N LEU A 150 -2.67 -7.77 -12.37
CA LEU A 150 -3.96 -7.49 -11.73
C LEU A 150 -4.93 -6.80 -12.68
N SER A 151 -4.42 -6.00 -13.63
CA SER A 151 -5.20 -5.28 -14.64
C SER A 151 -5.87 -6.19 -15.67
N THR A 152 -5.48 -7.47 -15.77
CA THR A 152 -6.11 -8.44 -16.68
C THR A 152 -7.27 -9.20 -16.05
N ALA A 153 -7.53 -9.00 -14.74
CA ALA A 153 -8.65 -9.61 -14.06
C ALA A 153 -9.97 -8.91 -14.44
N ASP A 154 -11.10 -9.53 -14.10
CA ASP A 154 -12.38 -8.83 -14.12
C ASP A 154 -12.40 -7.80 -12.97
N LEU A 155 -12.56 -6.53 -13.32
CA LEU A 155 -12.39 -5.39 -12.42
C LEU A 155 -13.60 -4.48 -12.51
N SER A 156 -14.10 -4.08 -11.35
CA SER A 156 -15.07 -2.98 -11.28
C SER A 156 -14.48 -1.69 -11.86
N PRO A 157 -15.31 -0.75 -12.36
CA PRO A 157 -14.82 0.54 -12.85
C PRO A 157 -13.96 1.29 -11.82
N THR A 158 -14.39 1.30 -10.55
CA THR A 158 -13.66 1.92 -9.44
C THR A 158 -12.29 1.30 -9.23
N GLU A 159 -12.22 -0.04 -9.24
CA GLU A 159 -10.95 -0.74 -9.02
C GLU A 159 -10.00 -0.56 -10.20
N ARG A 160 -10.52 -0.52 -11.43
CA ARG A 160 -9.71 -0.23 -12.63
C ARG A 160 -9.08 1.16 -12.55
N ASP A 161 -9.82 2.16 -12.11
CA ASP A 161 -9.31 3.52 -11.91
C ASP A 161 -8.25 3.56 -10.80
N ALA A 162 -8.46 2.83 -9.70
CA ALA A 162 -7.49 2.69 -8.62
C ALA A 162 -6.18 2.04 -9.09
N LEU A 163 -6.25 0.93 -9.84
CA LEU A 163 -5.06 0.27 -10.39
C LEU A 163 -4.32 1.16 -11.42
N ARG A 164 -5.05 1.95 -12.22
CA ARG A 164 -4.45 2.95 -13.11
C ARG A 164 -3.70 4.01 -12.32
N PHE A 165 -4.32 4.60 -11.30
CA PHE A 165 -3.70 5.58 -10.43
C PHE A 165 -2.42 5.02 -9.77
N LEU A 166 -2.48 3.80 -9.23
CA LEU A 166 -1.32 3.15 -8.63
C LEU A 166 -0.17 2.97 -9.62
N ARG A 167 -0.47 2.66 -10.89
CA ARG A 167 0.54 2.55 -11.93
C ARG A 167 1.18 3.91 -12.23
N GLU A 168 0.38 4.95 -12.43
CA GLU A 168 0.84 6.31 -12.69
C GLU A 168 1.76 6.81 -11.56
N GLN A 169 1.35 6.64 -10.29
CA GLN A 169 2.15 7.03 -9.13
C GLN A 169 3.50 6.28 -9.05
N LEU A 170 3.53 5.00 -9.44
CA LEU A 170 4.77 4.24 -9.46
C LEU A 170 5.68 4.65 -10.62
N GLU A 171 5.14 5.01 -11.76
CA GLU A 171 5.90 5.52 -12.91
C GLU A 171 6.53 6.89 -12.58
N ASP A 172 5.82 7.73 -11.82
CA ASP A 172 6.27 9.06 -11.36
C ASP A 172 7.22 9.01 -10.14
N ALA A 173 7.49 7.84 -9.56
CA ALA A 173 8.30 7.71 -8.35
C ALA A 173 9.82 7.93 -8.55
N VAL A 174 10.28 8.01 -9.81
CA VAL A 174 11.71 8.09 -10.19
C VAL A 174 12.06 9.43 -10.82
#